data_AF-A0A8J3CKK0-F1
#
_entry.id   AF-A0A8J3CKK0-F1
#
_cell.length_a   1.000
_cell.length_b   1.000
_cell.length_c   1.000
_cell.angle_alpha   90.00
_cell.angle_beta   90.00
_cell.angle_gamma   90.00
#
_symmetry.space_group_name_H-M   'P 1'
#
loop_
_entity.id
_entity.type
_entity.pdbx_description
1 polymer ?
#
loop_
_entity_poly.entity_id
_entity_poly.type
_entity_poly.pdbx_seq_one_letter_code
_entity_poly.pdbx_strand_id
1 'polypeptide(L)'
;MSRRPGIETPPDWCYTKPYDTYYLVRDAVCGVLSGSVVTRIEKSDGTVVVTGEAKVNVVPFTYTSTSGSTWAHQVQVSAYQAWGDARLAEAHGQATVSGECEWLNSSFPRQKIYPDVTAAGEAYFDTLATAPGEVGTCRSTWALTFSVPGYPDTGPHRFRMLDVRCDNAVGGSSGVGCVIPAAAAPVIYNRAEAPELAAHVELAQQSGLPGASPQHALNRTRDQGTIDRNRSLACGDAPSIPGKSCDEYPPASSRQGLTAGGERRTFDNCGFSLPRQTGPTGVSVCMINEKDNSKQGRWHQRDYSHWRVLDGDRFFIWIR
;
A
#
# COMPACT_ATOMS: atom_id res chain seq x y z
N MET A 1 -13.98 3.53 11.16
CA MET A 1 -15.21 2.78 10.83
C MET A 1 -14.87 1.30 10.90
N SER A 2 -15.44 0.56 11.84
CA SER A 2 -15.33 -0.90 11.84
C SER A 2 -16.14 -1.43 10.66
N ARG A 3 -15.47 -1.92 9.60
CA ARG A 3 -16.17 -2.63 8.52
C ARG A 3 -16.75 -3.93 9.09
N ARG A 4 -18.00 -4.23 8.72
CA ARG A 4 -18.73 -5.38 9.28
C ARG A 4 -18.21 -6.68 8.66
N PRO A 5 -18.30 -7.83 9.36
CA PRO A 5 -18.05 -9.12 8.76
C PRO A 5 -18.90 -9.35 7.50
N GLY A 6 -18.31 -9.93 6.45
CA GLY A 6 -18.94 -10.19 5.16
C GLY A 6 -18.01 -9.97 3.97
N ILE A 7 -18.30 -10.67 2.86
CA ILE A 7 -17.57 -10.54 1.59
C ILE A 7 -17.65 -9.10 1.10
N GLU A 8 -16.50 -8.47 0.95
CA GLU A 8 -16.36 -7.14 0.37
C GLU A 8 -16.04 -7.31 -1.11
N THR A 9 -16.66 -6.50 -1.96
CA THR A 9 -16.28 -6.47 -3.38
C THR A 9 -14.89 -5.84 -3.49
N PRO A 10 -13.90 -6.51 -4.10
CA PRO A 10 -12.61 -5.89 -4.39
C PRO A 10 -12.84 -4.60 -5.19
N PRO A 11 -12.14 -3.51 -4.87
CA PRO A 11 -12.31 -2.25 -5.59
C PRO A 11 -12.03 -2.39 -7.08
N ASP A 12 -12.70 -1.59 -7.91
CA ASP A 12 -12.56 -1.63 -9.39
C ASP A 12 -11.11 -1.59 -9.86
N TRP A 13 -10.26 -0.81 -9.18
CA TRP A 13 -8.83 -0.72 -9.50
C TRP A 13 -8.10 -2.06 -9.44
N CYS A 14 -8.61 -3.06 -8.71
CA CYS A 14 -8.04 -4.40 -8.65
C CYS A 14 -8.05 -5.07 -10.02
N TYR A 15 -9.09 -4.84 -10.81
CA TYR A 15 -9.30 -5.46 -12.11
C TYR A 15 -8.68 -4.68 -13.29
N THR A 16 -8.12 -3.50 -13.03
CA THR A 16 -7.57 -2.61 -14.08
C THR A 16 -6.14 -2.93 -14.48
N LYS A 17 -5.46 -3.87 -13.79
CA LYS A 17 -4.06 -4.20 -14.01
C LYS A 17 -3.87 -5.54 -14.71
N PRO A 18 -2.70 -5.76 -15.36
CA PRO A 18 -2.36 -7.06 -15.90
C PRO A 18 -2.42 -8.14 -14.81
N TYR A 19 -2.70 -9.38 -15.24
CA TYR A 19 -2.60 -10.55 -14.38
C TYR A 19 -1.25 -10.63 -13.66
N ASP A 20 -1.26 -11.25 -12.49
CA ASP A 20 -0.07 -11.51 -11.67
C ASP A 20 0.63 -10.25 -11.14
N THR A 21 -0.14 -9.15 -11.02
CA THR A 21 0.28 -7.92 -10.36
C THR A 21 -0.63 -7.57 -9.19
N TYR A 22 -0.04 -7.01 -8.13
CA TYR A 22 -0.79 -6.47 -7.00
C TYR A 22 -0.92 -4.96 -7.12
N TYR A 23 -2.13 -4.45 -6.89
CA TYR A 23 -2.37 -3.05 -6.60
C TYR A 23 -2.50 -2.86 -5.10
N LEU A 24 -1.80 -1.86 -4.57
CA LEU A 24 -1.77 -1.57 -3.16
C LEU A 24 -1.99 -0.09 -2.91
N VAL A 25 -2.86 0.19 -1.96
CA VAL A 25 -3.01 1.45 -1.24
C VAL A 25 -2.68 1.19 0.22
N ARG A 26 -2.61 2.25 1.02
CA ARG A 26 -2.11 2.16 2.38
C ARG A 26 -2.92 1.25 3.29
N ASP A 27 -4.21 1.10 3.00
CA ASP A 27 -5.14 0.30 3.79
C ASP A 27 -5.66 -0.95 3.07
N ALA A 28 -5.26 -1.21 1.81
CA ALA A 28 -5.73 -2.35 1.05
C ALA A 28 -4.76 -2.80 -0.06
N VAL A 29 -4.76 -4.09 -0.36
CA VAL A 29 -4.01 -4.68 -1.47
C VAL A 29 -4.83 -5.77 -2.14
N CYS A 30 -4.84 -5.77 -3.48
CA CYS A 30 -5.57 -6.74 -4.28
C CYS A 30 -4.72 -7.18 -5.47
N GLY A 31 -4.90 -8.40 -5.96
CA GLY A 31 -4.30 -8.87 -7.21
C GLY A 31 -5.26 -9.76 -7.97
N VAL A 32 -5.03 -9.94 -9.27
CA VAL A 32 -5.77 -10.89 -10.09
C VAL A 32 -4.78 -11.91 -10.64
N LEU A 33 -4.95 -13.16 -10.23
CA LEU A 33 -4.10 -14.28 -10.64
C LEU A 33 -4.90 -15.18 -11.56
N SER A 34 -4.22 -15.85 -12.49
CA SER A 34 -4.86 -16.80 -13.40
C SER A 34 -4.32 -18.22 -13.21
N GLY A 35 -5.15 -19.22 -13.52
CA GLY A 35 -4.75 -20.63 -13.47
C GLY A 35 -5.71 -21.52 -14.25
N SER A 36 -5.49 -22.83 -14.18
CA SER A 36 -6.43 -23.81 -14.74
C SER A 36 -6.63 -25.03 -13.84
N VAL A 37 -7.87 -25.54 -13.85
CA VAL A 37 -8.25 -26.84 -13.27
C VAL A 37 -8.45 -27.80 -14.44
N VAL A 38 -7.60 -28.82 -14.55
CA VAL A 38 -7.61 -29.78 -15.65
C VAL A 38 -7.98 -31.17 -15.13
N THR A 39 -9.00 -31.78 -15.71
CA THR A 39 -9.42 -33.15 -15.38
C THR A 39 -8.86 -34.14 -16.40
N ARG A 40 -8.38 -35.30 -15.91
CA ARG A 40 -7.73 -36.32 -16.74
C ARG A 40 -8.08 -37.72 -16.25
N ILE A 41 -8.24 -38.65 -17.18
CA ILE A 41 -8.42 -40.09 -16.90
C ILE A 41 -7.28 -40.86 -17.55
N GLU A 42 -6.68 -41.79 -16.81
CA GLU A 42 -5.74 -42.77 -17.35
C GLU A 42 -6.51 -44.01 -17.81
N LYS A 43 -6.34 -44.38 -19.08
CA LYS A 43 -6.94 -45.59 -19.66
C LYS A 43 -6.13 -46.82 -19.26
N SER A 44 -6.73 -48.00 -19.44
CA SER A 44 -6.08 -49.29 -19.17
C SER A 44 -4.82 -49.56 -20.00
N ASP A 45 -4.63 -48.84 -21.12
CA ASP A 45 -3.43 -48.88 -21.96
C ASP A 45 -2.35 -47.87 -21.53
N GLY A 46 -2.56 -47.17 -20.41
CA GLY A 46 -1.66 -46.12 -19.89
C GLY A 46 -1.84 -44.76 -20.57
N THR A 47 -2.77 -44.61 -21.52
CA THR A 47 -3.01 -43.32 -22.19
C THR A 47 -3.77 -42.38 -21.28
N VAL A 48 -3.25 -41.17 -21.09
CA VAL A 48 -3.94 -40.10 -20.36
C VAL A 48 -4.81 -39.27 -21.31
N VAL A 49 -6.10 -39.17 -21.03
CA VAL A 49 -7.05 -38.35 -21.78
C VAL A 49 -7.53 -37.17 -20.92
N VAL A 50 -7.42 -35.95 -21.45
CA VAL A 50 -8.00 -34.76 -20.84
C VAL A 50 -9.51 -34.77 -21.06
N THR A 51 -10.27 -34.71 -19.96
CA THR A 51 -11.74 -34.78 -19.96
C THR A 51 -12.39 -33.43 -19.70
N GLY A 52 -11.61 -32.40 -19.37
CA GLY A 52 -12.10 -31.06 -19.11
C GLY A 52 -11.01 -30.09 -18.69
N GLU A 53 -11.27 -28.81 -18.87
CA GLU A 53 -10.45 -27.72 -18.34
C GLU A 53 -11.34 -26.52 -17.97
N ALA A 54 -11.08 -25.94 -16.81
CA ALA A 54 -11.62 -24.64 -16.41
C ALA A 54 -10.45 -23.66 -16.21
N LYS A 55 -10.49 -22.52 -16.89
CA LYS A 55 -9.56 -21.40 -16.65
C LYS A 55 -10.14 -20.51 -15.59
N VAL A 56 -9.36 -20.26 -14.55
CA VAL A 56 -9.82 -19.63 -13.31
C VAL A 56 -9.09 -18.33 -13.04
N ASN A 57 -9.82 -17.38 -12.47
CA ASN A 57 -9.28 -16.20 -11.82
C ASN A 57 -9.30 -16.42 -10.31
N VAL A 58 -8.21 -16.07 -9.64
CA VAL A 58 -8.13 -16.00 -8.18
C VAL A 58 -7.79 -14.56 -7.81
N VAL A 59 -8.67 -13.93 -7.03
CA VAL A 59 -8.57 -12.54 -6.62
C VAL A 59 -8.39 -12.49 -5.10
N PRO A 60 -7.14 -12.55 -4.60
CA PRO A 60 -6.87 -12.31 -3.19
C PRO A 60 -6.98 -10.81 -2.89
N PHE A 61 -7.66 -10.47 -1.79
CA PHE A 61 -7.90 -9.10 -1.38
C PHE A 61 -7.67 -8.96 0.13
N THR A 62 -6.69 -8.15 0.53
CA THR A 62 -6.45 -7.80 1.93
C THR A 62 -6.86 -6.35 2.16
N TYR A 63 -7.59 -6.10 3.24
CA TYR A 63 -7.93 -4.75 3.67
C TYR A 63 -7.77 -4.62 5.19
N THR A 64 -7.44 -3.41 5.61
CA THR A 64 -7.00 -3.08 6.97
C THR A 64 -7.76 -1.84 7.47
N SER A 65 -7.49 -1.42 8.70
CA SER A 65 -8.01 -0.18 9.27
C SER A 65 -6.90 0.57 9.97
N THR A 66 -6.69 1.84 9.61
CA THR A 66 -5.70 2.70 10.29
C THR A 66 -6.06 3.03 11.75
N SER A 67 -7.25 2.61 12.20
CA SER A 67 -7.82 2.88 13.53
C SER A 67 -8.43 1.63 14.19
N GLY A 68 -8.05 0.44 13.74
CA GLY A 68 -8.49 -0.82 14.33
C GLY A 68 -7.41 -1.89 14.31
N SER A 69 -7.47 -2.81 15.26
CA SER A 69 -6.53 -3.94 15.39
C SER A 69 -6.85 -5.09 14.44
N THR A 70 -8.12 -5.21 14.04
CA THR A 70 -8.59 -6.24 13.12
C THR A 70 -8.36 -5.87 11.65
N TRP A 71 -7.98 -6.86 10.86
CA TRP A 71 -7.87 -6.78 9.40
C TRP A 71 -8.35 -8.07 8.75
N ALA A 72 -8.55 -8.05 7.44
CA ALA A 72 -9.15 -9.16 6.71
C ALA A 72 -8.36 -9.55 5.46
N HIS A 73 -8.44 -10.82 5.09
CA HIS A 73 -7.96 -11.37 3.82
C HIS A 73 -9.05 -12.23 3.19
N GLN A 74 -9.63 -11.71 2.11
CA GLN A 74 -10.62 -12.38 1.28
C GLN A 74 -10.00 -12.99 0.04
N VAL A 75 -10.69 -13.95 -0.53
CA VAL A 75 -10.36 -14.54 -1.81
C VAL A 75 -11.62 -14.76 -2.62
N GLN A 76 -11.60 -14.34 -3.88
CA GLN A 76 -12.66 -14.66 -4.84
C GLN A 76 -12.09 -15.57 -5.93
N VAL A 77 -12.86 -16.57 -6.32
CA VAL A 77 -12.48 -17.56 -7.33
C VAL A 77 -13.61 -17.70 -8.33
N SER A 78 -13.32 -17.52 -9.61
CA SER A 78 -14.30 -17.71 -10.69
C SER A 78 -13.65 -18.38 -11.89
N ALA A 79 -14.43 -19.11 -12.67
CA ALA A 79 -13.96 -19.63 -13.96
C ALA A 79 -14.43 -18.70 -15.08
N TYR A 80 -13.56 -18.25 -15.97
CA TYR A 80 -13.94 -17.42 -17.13
C TYR A 80 -14.08 -18.23 -18.42
N GLN A 81 -13.62 -19.49 -18.41
CA GLN A 81 -13.81 -20.45 -19.49
C GLN A 81 -13.84 -21.84 -18.86
N ALA A 82 -14.79 -22.70 -19.23
CA ALA A 82 -14.81 -24.09 -18.76
C ALA A 82 -15.45 -25.03 -19.78
N TRP A 83 -14.90 -26.25 -19.93
CA TRP A 83 -15.46 -27.31 -20.75
C TRP A 83 -15.26 -28.69 -20.10
N GLY A 84 -16.04 -29.67 -20.57
CA GLY A 84 -15.96 -31.05 -20.09
C GLY A 84 -16.31 -31.17 -18.60
N ASP A 85 -15.68 -32.12 -17.92
CA ASP A 85 -15.97 -32.42 -16.51
C ASP A 85 -15.57 -31.28 -15.57
N ALA A 86 -14.58 -30.46 -15.96
CA ALA A 86 -14.15 -29.30 -15.20
C ALA A 86 -15.25 -28.22 -15.05
N ARG A 87 -16.38 -28.31 -15.77
CA ARG A 87 -17.56 -27.46 -15.53
C ARG A 87 -18.22 -27.71 -14.16
N LEU A 88 -17.88 -28.81 -13.50
CA LEU A 88 -18.35 -29.18 -12.17
C LEU A 88 -17.33 -28.81 -11.08
N ALA A 89 -16.31 -28.01 -11.40
CA ALA A 89 -15.29 -27.63 -10.44
C ALA A 89 -15.87 -26.83 -9.27
N GLU A 90 -15.34 -27.13 -8.09
CA GLU A 90 -15.59 -26.42 -6.84
C GLU A 90 -14.26 -25.90 -6.28
N ALA A 91 -14.30 -24.77 -5.59
CA ALA A 91 -13.19 -24.24 -4.81
C ALA A 91 -13.58 -24.19 -3.33
N HIS A 92 -12.59 -24.45 -2.48
CA HIS A 92 -12.67 -24.26 -1.03
C HIS A 92 -11.27 -23.99 -0.48
N GLY A 93 -11.17 -23.56 0.77
CA GLY A 93 -9.86 -23.38 1.36
C GLY A 93 -9.88 -23.01 2.82
N GLN A 94 -8.67 -22.82 3.33
CA GLN A 94 -8.45 -22.34 4.69
C GLN A 94 -7.43 -21.21 4.69
N ALA A 95 -7.69 -20.20 5.52
CA ALA A 95 -6.75 -19.13 5.76
C ALA A 95 -5.88 -19.43 6.98
N THR A 96 -4.64 -18.99 6.93
CA THR A 96 -3.66 -19.06 8.03
C THR A 96 -3.00 -17.72 8.21
N VAL A 97 -2.42 -17.50 9.40
CA VAL A 97 -1.70 -16.27 9.73
C VAL A 97 -0.39 -16.60 10.45
N SER A 98 0.58 -15.69 10.34
CA SER A 98 1.89 -15.78 10.98
C SER A 98 2.38 -14.39 11.36
N GLY A 99 3.31 -14.33 12.33
CA GLY A 99 3.82 -13.08 12.89
C GLY A 99 3.06 -12.68 14.15
N GLU A 100 2.95 -11.38 14.42
CA GLU A 100 2.36 -10.82 15.65
C GLU A 100 0.86 -10.60 15.49
N CYS A 101 0.16 -11.68 15.14
CA CYS A 101 -1.28 -11.72 14.95
C CYS A 101 -1.86 -13.08 15.30
N GLU A 102 -3.13 -13.05 15.63
CA GLU A 102 -3.94 -14.23 15.88
C GLU A 102 -5.08 -14.35 14.88
N TRP A 103 -5.48 -15.60 14.66
CA TRP A 103 -6.63 -15.93 13.83
C TRP A 103 -7.92 -15.68 14.62
N LEU A 104 -8.89 -14.99 14.03
CA LEU A 104 -10.20 -14.79 14.64
C LEU A 104 -11.23 -15.76 14.07
N ASN A 105 -11.43 -15.71 12.76
CA ASN A 105 -12.31 -16.63 12.06
C ASN A 105 -11.94 -16.69 10.56
N SER A 106 -12.40 -17.75 9.89
CA SER A 106 -12.34 -17.85 8.44
C SER A 106 -13.40 -18.79 7.90
N SER A 107 -13.93 -18.51 6.72
CA SER A 107 -14.89 -19.35 6.03
C SER A 107 -14.61 -19.37 4.53
N PHE A 108 -14.42 -20.56 3.98
CA PHE A 108 -14.47 -20.79 2.53
C PHE A 108 -14.91 -22.24 2.27
N PRO A 109 -16.21 -22.55 2.44
CA PRO A 109 -16.74 -23.89 2.16
C PRO A 109 -16.67 -24.19 0.66
N ARG A 110 -16.85 -25.46 0.30
CA ARG A 110 -16.97 -25.90 -1.10
C ARG A 110 -18.06 -25.12 -1.81
N GLN A 111 -17.67 -24.43 -2.87
CA GLN A 111 -18.51 -23.59 -3.69
C GLN A 111 -18.17 -23.85 -5.14
N LYS A 112 -19.19 -23.92 -6.00
CA LYS A 112 -18.99 -24.10 -7.43
C LYS A 112 -18.27 -22.91 -8.04
N ILE A 113 -17.43 -23.19 -9.04
CA ILE A 113 -16.77 -22.19 -9.87
C ILE A 113 -17.11 -22.46 -11.34
N TYR A 114 -17.82 -21.53 -11.97
CA TYR A 114 -18.18 -21.61 -13.39
C TYR A 114 -18.35 -20.18 -13.95
N PRO A 115 -18.43 -19.98 -15.28
CA PRO A 115 -18.71 -18.66 -15.84
C PRO A 115 -19.92 -18.01 -15.17
N ASP A 116 -19.77 -16.76 -14.74
CA ASP A 116 -20.76 -15.96 -14.01
C ASP A 116 -21.04 -16.37 -12.56
N VAL A 117 -20.31 -17.35 -12.01
CA VAL A 117 -20.35 -17.67 -10.58
C VAL A 117 -18.98 -17.59 -9.92
N THR A 118 -18.93 -16.72 -8.92
CA THR A 118 -17.78 -16.46 -8.09
C THR A 118 -17.98 -17.14 -6.73
N ALA A 119 -17.07 -18.04 -6.41
CA ALA A 119 -16.90 -18.56 -5.07
C ALA A 119 -16.10 -17.55 -4.24
N ALA A 120 -16.47 -17.34 -2.97
CA ALA A 120 -15.81 -16.38 -2.10
C ALA A 120 -15.48 -16.96 -0.73
N GLY A 121 -14.32 -16.58 -0.21
CA GLY A 121 -13.86 -16.89 1.13
C GLY A 121 -13.40 -15.64 1.86
N GLU A 122 -13.54 -15.63 3.18
CA GLU A 122 -13.08 -14.55 4.05
C GLU A 122 -12.37 -15.08 5.29
N ALA A 123 -11.42 -14.28 5.78
CA ALA A 123 -10.70 -14.54 7.01
C ALA A 123 -10.38 -13.22 7.70
N TYR A 124 -10.49 -13.24 9.02
CA TYR A 124 -10.22 -12.09 9.89
C TYR A 124 -9.14 -12.46 10.89
N PHE A 125 -8.28 -11.49 11.16
CA PHE A 125 -7.14 -11.62 12.06
C PHE A 125 -7.06 -10.40 12.95
N ASP A 126 -6.53 -10.58 14.16
CA ASP A 126 -6.23 -9.49 15.08
C ASP A 126 -4.73 -9.39 15.32
N THR A 127 -4.23 -8.21 15.69
CA THR A 127 -2.82 -8.06 16.06
C THR A 127 -2.59 -8.30 17.54
N LEU A 128 -1.41 -8.84 17.85
CA LEU A 128 -0.90 -8.95 19.21
C LEU A 128 -0.14 -7.68 19.65
N ALA A 129 0.29 -6.84 18.72
CA ALA A 129 1.02 -5.59 18.98
C ALA A 129 0.04 -4.46 19.36
N THR A 130 -0.36 -4.46 20.64
CA THR A 130 -1.43 -3.61 21.15
C THR A 130 -0.95 -2.53 22.11
N ALA A 131 0.19 -2.73 22.77
CA ALA A 131 0.69 -1.80 23.77
C ALA A 131 1.30 -0.54 23.11
N PRO A 132 1.26 0.62 23.79
CA PRO A 132 1.85 1.86 23.26
C PRO A 132 3.33 1.67 22.87
N GLY A 133 3.67 2.06 21.64
CA GLY A 133 5.01 1.92 21.07
C GLY A 133 5.26 0.59 20.34
N GLU A 134 4.38 -0.40 20.46
CA GLU A 134 4.55 -1.68 19.78
C GLU A 134 4.30 -1.58 18.29
N VAL A 135 5.04 -2.38 17.54
CA VAL A 135 4.96 -2.51 16.09
C VAL A 135 4.96 -4.00 15.75
N GLY A 136 3.84 -4.47 15.23
CA GLY A 136 3.60 -5.85 14.85
C GLY A 136 3.62 -6.06 13.34
N THR A 137 4.23 -7.15 12.87
CA THR A 137 4.12 -7.57 11.47
C THR A 137 3.32 -8.86 11.34
N CYS A 138 2.34 -8.83 10.45
CA CYS A 138 1.33 -9.86 10.26
C CYS A 138 1.30 -10.31 8.81
N ARG A 139 1.11 -11.61 8.57
CA ARG A 139 1.07 -12.16 7.23
C ARG A 139 0.10 -13.31 7.13
N SER A 140 -0.85 -13.20 6.21
CA SER A 140 -1.84 -14.25 5.95
C SER A 140 -1.58 -15.01 4.66
N THR A 141 -2.15 -16.21 4.58
CA THR A 141 -2.11 -17.08 3.40
C THR A 141 -3.41 -17.84 3.27
N TRP A 142 -4.00 -17.85 2.07
CA TRP A 142 -5.07 -18.79 1.70
C TRP A 142 -4.46 -20.06 1.09
N ALA A 143 -4.86 -21.22 1.57
CA ALA A 143 -4.60 -22.51 0.93
C ALA A 143 -5.88 -22.99 0.26
N LEU A 144 -5.95 -22.89 -1.06
CA LEU A 144 -7.13 -23.27 -1.85
C LEU A 144 -6.97 -24.68 -2.42
N THR A 145 -8.07 -25.42 -2.41
CA THR A 145 -8.20 -26.74 -3.03
C THR A 145 -9.33 -26.70 -4.04
N PHE A 146 -9.06 -27.23 -5.22
CA PHE A 146 -10.04 -27.38 -6.29
C PHE A 146 -10.46 -28.85 -6.40
N SER A 147 -11.76 -29.05 -6.57
CA SER A 147 -12.38 -30.37 -6.55
C SER A 147 -13.27 -30.53 -7.76
N VAL A 148 -13.22 -31.68 -8.41
CA VAL A 148 -14.18 -32.07 -9.45
C VAL A 148 -14.72 -33.46 -9.11
N PRO A 149 -16.05 -33.67 -9.06
CA PRO A 149 -16.60 -34.99 -8.76
C PRO A 149 -16.04 -36.08 -9.69
N GLY A 150 -15.59 -37.19 -9.10
CA GLY A 150 -14.97 -38.29 -9.85
C GLY A 150 -13.46 -38.15 -10.10
N TYR A 151 -12.85 -37.05 -9.66
CA TYR A 151 -11.41 -36.79 -9.74
C TYR A 151 -10.80 -36.58 -8.36
N PRO A 152 -9.50 -36.89 -8.15
CA PRO A 152 -8.79 -36.47 -6.96
C PRO A 152 -8.78 -34.93 -6.84
N ASP A 153 -8.89 -34.43 -5.62
CA ASP A 153 -8.71 -33.02 -5.33
C ASP A 153 -7.29 -32.56 -5.69
N THR A 154 -7.15 -31.28 -6.04
CA THR A 154 -5.82 -30.68 -6.16
C THR A 154 -5.10 -30.68 -4.82
N GLY A 155 -3.76 -30.61 -4.83
CA GLY A 155 -3.05 -30.16 -3.65
C GLY A 155 -3.43 -28.72 -3.27
N PRO A 156 -3.10 -28.25 -2.05
CA PRO A 156 -3.38 -26.88 -1.64
C PRO A 156 -2.51 -25.88 -2.41
N HIS A 157 -3.15 -24.97 -3.13
CA HIS A 157 -2.51 -23.83 -3.79
C HIS A 157 -2.46 -22.65 -2.82
N ARG A 158 -1.26 -22.14 -2.54
CA ARG A 158 -1.04 -21.11 -1.50
C ARG A 158 -0.96 -19.71 -2.09
N PHE A 159 -1.84 -18.84 -1.62
CA PHE A 159 -1.91 -17.43 -1.99
C PHE A 159 -1.53 -16.58 -0.79
N ARG A 160 -0.27 -16.13 -0.78
CA ARG A 160 0.30 -15.31 0.27
C ARG A 160 0.17 -13.84 -0.11
N MET A 161 -0.25 -13.02 0.85
CA MET A 161 -0.36 -11.57 0.64
C MET A 161 0.84 -10.81 1.21
N LEU A 162 0.91 -9.52 0.84
CA LEU A 162 1.84 -8.58 1.43
C LEU A 162 1.66 -8.51 2.94
N ASP A 163 2.72 -8.09 3.62
CA ASP A 163 2.68 -7.91 5.07
C ASP A 163 1.71 -6.79 5.43
N VAL A 164 0.96 -7.03 6.50
CA VAL A 164 0.17 -6.04 7.22
C VAL A 164 1.00 -5.65 8.42
N ARG A 165 1.30 -4.36 8.58
CA ARG A 165 1.84 -3.86 9.84
C ARG A 165 0.69 -3.32 10.68
N CYS A 166 0.56 -3.83 11.89
CA CYS A 166 -0.30 -3.25 12.91
C CYS A 166 0.57 -2.66 14.00
N ASP A 167 0.21 -1.49 14.51
CA ASP A 167 1.05 -0.82 15.51
C ASP A 167 0.21 0.06 16.43
N ASN A 168 0.80 0.44 17.56
CA ASN A 168 0.34 1.52 18.43
C ASN A 168 1.52 2.49 18.68
N ALA A 169 2.32 2.75 17.63
CA ALA A 169 3.60 3.45 17.70
C ALA A 169 3.60 4.84 17.01
N VAL A 170 2.46 5.24 16.47
CA VAL A 170 2.29 6.50 15.73
C VAL A 170 1.97 7.63 16.71
N GLY A 171 2.83 8.64 16.76
CA GLY A 171 2.60 9.82 17.58
C GLY A 171 1.37 10.60 17.12
N GLY A 172 0.53 11.03 18.05
CA GLY A 172 -0.70 11.80 17.77
C GLY A 172 -1.90 10.96 17.32
N SER A 173 -1.81 9.63 17.41
CA SER A 173 -2.95 8.71 17.33
C SER A 173 -3.03 7.92 18.64
N SER A 174 -4.23 7.77 19.21
CA SER A 174 -4.44 6.83 20.31
C SER A 174 -5.01 5.54 19.77
N GLY A 175 -4.29 4.45 19.96
CA GLY A 175 -4.78 3.10 19.69
C GLY A 175 -4.16 2.42 18.47
N VAL A 176 -4.53 1.15 18.37
CA VAL A 176 -4.01 0.21 17.38
C VAL A 176 -4.59 0.52 16.00
N GLY A 177 -3.75 0.41 14.99
CA GLY A 177 -4.17 0.46 13.61
C GLY A 177 -3.26 -0.36 12.72
N CYS A 178 -3.81 -0.87 11.62
CA CYS A 178 -3.12 -1.67 10.64
C CYS A 178 -3.03 -0.96 9.29
N VAL A 179 -1.91 -1.15 8.59
CA VAL A 179 -1.62 -0.64 7.25
C VAL A 179 -0.84 -1.67 6.43
N ILE A 180 -0.81 -1.47 5.11
CA ILE A 180 0.11 -2.16 4.19
C ILE A 180 1.36 -1.28 4.04
N PRO A 181 2.45 -1.54 4.79
CA PRO A 181 3.62 -0.64 4.82
C PRO A 181 4.34 -0.52 3.47
N ALA A 182 4.17 -1.50 2.57
CA ALA A 182 4.72 -1.45 1.22
C ALA A 182 4.11 -0.33 0.35
N ALA A 183 2.87 0.08 0.62
CA ALA A 183 2.20 1.17 -0.08
C ALA A 183 2.68 2.51 0.47
N ALA A 184 3.10 3.42 -0.42
CA ALA A 184 3.48 4.76 -0.01
C ALA A 184 2.24 5.55 0.47
N ALA A 185 2.33 6.20 1.62
CA ALA A 185 1.26 7.03 2.15
C ALA A 185 1.18 8.39 1.40
N PRO A 186 -0.02 8.86 1.03
CA PRO A 186 -0.19 10.20 0.51
C PRO A 186 -0.16 11.23 1.64
N VAL A 187 0.63 12.29 1.47
CA VAL A 187 0.51 13.53 2.23
C VAL A 187 -0.10 14.57 1.29
N ILE A 188 -1.27 15.08 1.65
CA ILE A 188 -2.11 15.87 0.73
C ILE A 188 -1.90 17.35 0.97
N TYR A 189 -1.39 18.04 -0.05
CA TYR A 189 -1.26 19.49 -0.07
C TYR A 189 -2.39 20.08 -0.91
N ASN A 190 -3.23 20.90 -0.29
CA ASN A 190 -4.32 21.57 -0.98
C ASN A 190 -3.85 22.91 -1.54
N ARG A 191 -3.78 23.04 -2.87
CA ARG A 191 -3.31 24.26 -3.54
C ARG A 191 -4.20 25.46 -3.24
N ALA A 192 -5.51 25.27 -3.12
CA ALA A 192 -6.42 26.36 -2.78
C ALA A 192 -6.16 26.90 -1.37
N GLU A 193 -5.70 26.05 -0.45
CA GLU A 193 -5.36 26.46 0.90
C GLU A 193 -3.97 27.06 1.00
N ALA A 194 -2.95 26.48 0.34
CA ALA A 194 -1.54 26.91 0.44
C ALA A 194 -0.89 27.05 -0.96
N PRO A 195 -1.26 28.07 -1.74
CA PRO A 195 -0.85 28.16 -3.14
C PRO A 195 0.66 28.29 -3.32
N GLU A 196 1.38 29.01 -2.45
CA GLU A 196 2.83 29.19 -2.61
C GLU A 196 3.59 27.89 -2.28
N LEU A 197 3.17 27.18 -1.23
CA LEU A 197 3.71 25.86 -0.87
C LEU A 197 3.49 24.85 -2.00
N ALA A 198 2.26 24.76 -2.52
CA ALA A 198 1.93 23.87 -3.62
C ALA A 198 2.74 24.19 -4.89
N ALA A 199 2.89 25.47 -5.23
CA ALA A 199 3.68 25.89 -6.39
C ALA A 199 5.17 25.53 -6.25
N HIS A 200 5.77 25.77 -5.09
CA HIS A 200 7.17 25.40 -4.85
C HIS A 200 7.39 23.89 -4.98
N VAL A 201 6.55 23.09 -4.33
CA VAL A 201 6.65 21.63 -4.36
C VAL A 201 6.44 21.08 -5.76
N GLU A 202 5.49 21.64 -6.53
CA GLU A 202 5.26 21.26 -7.92
C GLU A 202 6.49 21.51 -8.79
N LEU A 203 7.11 22.68 -8.69
CA LEU A 203 8.35 23.00 -9.42
C LEU A 203 9.50 22.08 -8.99
N ALA A 204 9.62 21.81 -7.69
CA ALA A 204 10.64 20.92 -7.16
C ALA A 204 10.49 19.49 -7.72
N GLN A 205 9.26 18.95 -7.73
CA GLN A 205 8.92 17.67 -8.33
C GLN A 205 9.19 17.66 -9.85
N GLN A 206 8.79 18.70 -10.57
CA GLN A 206 9.05 18.84 -12.02
C GLN A 206 10.54 18.95 -12.36
N SER A 207 11.37 19.44 -11.44
CA SER A 207 12.83 19.43 -11.60
C SER A 207 13.46 18.04 -11.50
N GLY A 208 12.68 17.01 -11.17
CA GLY A 208 13.12 15.62 -11.07
C GLY A 208 13.35 15.13 -9.64
N LEU A 209 13.09 15.95 -8.62
CA LEU A 209 13.17 15.51 -7.22
C LEU A 209 12.07 14.48 -6.91
N PRO A 210 12.34 13.47 -6.06
CA PRO A 210 11.38 12.42 -5.74
C PRO A 210 10.20 12.96 -4.93
N GLY A 211 9.16 12.14 -4.78
CA GLY A 211 8.01 12.36 -3.91
C GLY A 211 6.74 12.80 -4.61
N ALA A 212 6.71 12.84 -5.96
CA ALA A 212 5.52 13.17 -6.74
C ALA A 212 4.53 11.99 -6.92
N SER A 213 5.00 10.75 -6.69
CA SER A 213 4.18 9.56 -6.90
C SER A 213 4.56 8.42 -5.95
N PRO A 214 3.69 7.41 -5.78
CA PRO A 214 4.02 6.21 -5.01
C PRO A 214 5.25 5.45 -5.51
N GLN A 215 5.58 5.53 -6.80
CA GLN A 215 6.74 4.84 -7.41
C GLN A 215 8.04 5.56 -7.04
N HIS A 216 8.04 6.89 -7.03
CA HIS A 216 9.18 7.72 -6.66
C HIS A 216 9.02 8.29 -5.26
N ALA A 217 8.46 7.51 -4.33
CA ALA A 217 8.17 7.97 -2.97
C ALA A 217 9.44 8.40 -2.20
N LEU A 218 9.23 9.28 -1.22
CA LEU A 218 10.19 9.63 -0.18
C LEU A 218 10.14 8.59 0.94
N ASN A 219 11.16 8.56 1.80
CA ASN A 219 11.19 7.76 3.02
C ASN A 219 11.20 8.69 4.23
N ARG A 220 10.28 8.48 5.16
CA ARG A 220 10.22 9.28 6.39
C ARG A 220 11.49 9.04 7.23
N THR A 221 11.98 10.11 7.84
CA THR A 221 12.85 10.03 9.01
C THR A 221 12.16 10.64 10.23
N ARG A 222 12.32 10.00 11.39
CA ARG A 222 11.95 10.49 12.73
C ARG A 222 13.19 10.84 13.56
N ASP A 223 14.39 10.61 13.03
CA ASP A 223 15.63 10.97 13.70
C ASP A 223 15.79 12.49 13.75
N GLN A 224 15.71 13.06 14.95
CA GLN A 224 15.70 14.51 15.14
C GLN A 224 17.02 15.15 14.67
N GLY A 225 18.15 14.47 14.85
CA GLY A 225 19.45 14.96 14.37
C GLY A 225 19.50 15.09 12.84
N THR A 226 18.98 14.10 12.11
CA THR A 226 18.84 14.13 10.65
C THR A 226 17.90 15.24 10.20
N ILE A 227 16.75 15.40 10.87
CA ILE A 227 15.77 16.46 10.55
C ILE A 227 16.41 17.85 10.73
N ASP A 228 17.05 18.10 11.87
CA ASP A 228 17.66 19.39 12.17
C ASP A 228 18.82 19.69 11.23
N ARG A 229 19.61 18.69 10.88
CA ARG A 229 20.70 18.85 9.91
C ARG A 229 20.19 19.09 8.50
N ASN A 230 19.15 18.39 8.04
CA ASN A 230 18.49 18.68 6.77
C ASN A 230 18.01 20.13 6.71
N ARG A 231 17.28 20.58 7.74
CA ARG A 231 16.74 21.93 7.84
C ARG A 231 17.85 22.98 7.88
N SER A 232 18.90 22.74 8.65
CA SER A 232 20.04 23.65 8.74
C SER A 232 20.77 23.76 7.41
N LEU A 233 20.99 22.65 6.70
CA LEU A 233 21.65 22.66 5.39
C LEU A 233 20.80 23.33 4.31
N ALA A 234 19.47 23.18 4.35
CA ALA A 234 18.58 23.75 3.35
C ALA A 234 18.25 25.22 3.61
N CYS A 235 17.95 25.59 4.85
CA CYS A 235 17.37 26.88 5.22
C CYS A 235 18.18 27.65 6.27
N GLY A 236 19.33 27.15 6.74
CA GLY A 236 20.11 27.78 7.82
C GLY A 236 20.71 29.14 7.48
N ASP A 237 20.92 29.42 6.18
CA ASP A 237 21.37 30.70 5.64
C ASP A 237 20.24 31.46 4.91
N ALA A 238 18.98 31.09 5.15
CA ALA A 238 17.85 31.70 4.47
C ALA A 238 17.80 33.22 4.71
N PRO A 239 17.59 34.04 3.67
CA PRO A 239 17.48 35.48 3.83
C PRO A 239 16.23 35.82 4.64
N SER A 240 16.34 36.84 5.49
CA SER A 240 15.20 37.37 6.24
C SER A 240 14.34 38.25 5.33
N ILE A 241 13.17 37.75 4.93
CA ILE A 241 12.19 38.49 4.11
C ILE A 241 10.88 38.62 4.91
N PRO A 242 10.36 39.85 5.13
CA PRO A 242 9.14 40.04 5.92
C PRO A 242 7.94 39.21 5.43
N GLY A 243 7.34 38.43 6.34
CA GLY A 243 6.16 37.60 6.07
C GLY A 243 6.44 36.34 5.24
N LYS A 244 7.72 36.01 5.01
CA LYS A 244 8.16 34.83 4.28
C LYS A 244 9.04 33.95 5.16
N SER A 245 8.95 32.65 4.95
CA SER A 245 9.81 31.64 5.58
C SER A 245 10.35 30.69 4.51
N CYS A 246 11.52 30.10 4.79
CA CYS A 246 12.12 29.10 3.92
C CYS A 246 11.32 27.80 3.98
N ASP A 247 10.84 27.35 2.82
CA ASP A 247 10.33 26.01 2.58
C ASP A 247 11.39 25.17 1.85
N GLU A 248 11.38 23.86 2.09
CA GLU A 248 12.36 22.91 1.59
C GLU A 248 11.65 21.67 1.02
N TYR A 249 12.12 21.20 -0.15
CA TYR A 249 11.63 19.98 -0.77
C TYR A 249 12.77 19.15 -1.38
N PRO A 250 12.93 17.84 -1.06
CA PRO A 250 12.14 17.08 -0.09
C PRO A 250 12.17 17.68 1.34
N PRO A 251 11.08 17.54 2.12
CA PRO A 251 10.98 18.12 3.46
C PRO A 251 12.03 17.52 4.41
N ALA A 252 12.48 18.24 5.44
CA ALA A 252 13.51 17.72 6.37
C ALA A 252 13.16 16.40 7.07
N SER A 253 11.86 16.08 7.19
CA SER A 253 11.36 14.78 7.68
C SER A 253 11.49 13.63 6.66
N SER A 254 12.25 13.84 5.59
CA SER A 254 12.59 12.87 4.56
C SER A 254 14.06 12.46 4.63
N ARG A 255 14.34 11.18 4.38
CA ARG A 255 15.71 10.67 4.19
C ARG A 255 16.35 11.16 2.89
N GLN A 256 15.59 11.73 1.97
CA GLN A 256 16.09 12.32 0.72
C GLN A 256 16.46 13.81 0.85
N GLY A 257 16.51 14.36 2.08
CA GLY A 257 17.06 15.70 2.31
C GLY A 257 18.58 15.78 2.08
N LEU A 258 19.17 16.95 2.30
CA LEU A 258 20.60 17.21 1.99
C LEU A 258 21.60 16.33 2.77
N THR A 259 21.20 15.72 3.88
CA THR A 259 22.04 14.72 4.57
C THR A 259 22.31 13.48 3.72
N ALA A 260 21.49 13.19 2.71
CA ALA A 260 21.72 12.13 1.73
C ALA A 260 22.58 12.57 0.52
N GLY A 261 23.04 13.82 0.49
CA GLY A 261 23.84 14.39 -0.59
C GLY A 261 23.04 15.18 -1.62
N GLY A 262 23.73 15.63 -2.68
CA GLY A 262 23.20 16.58 -3.66
C GLY A 262 23.39 18.04 -3.25
N GLU A 263 22.89 18.95 -4.09
CA GLU A 263 23.03 20.40 -3.90
C GLU A 263 21.68 21.08 -3.67
N ARG A 264 21.72 22.31 -3.15
CA ARG A 264 20.54 23.16 -3.08
C ARG A 264 20.23 23.71 -4.46
N ARG A 265 18.95 23.80 -4.77
CA ARG A 265 18.42 24.48 -5.95
C ARG A 265 17.30 25.44 -5.56
N THR A 266 16.99 26.37 -6.45
CA THR A 266 15.87 27.31 -6.29
C THR A 266 15.22 27.57 -7.65
N PHE A 267 14.08 28.25 -7.63
CA PHE A 267 13.38 28.73 -8.82
C PHE A 267 13.26 30.26 -8.82
N ASP A 268 12.69 30.80 -9.89
CA ASP A 268 12.34 32.21 -9.97
C ASP A 268 11.45 32.65 -8.80
N ASN A 269 11.69 33.87 -8.32
CA ASN A 269 10.91 34.50 -7.26
C ASN A 269 10.91 33.78 -5.89
N CYS A 270 11.87 32.87 -5.67
CA CYS A 270 12.03 32.14 -4.41
C CYS A 270 12.90 32.85 -3.37
N GLY A 271 13.42 34.05 -3.66
CA GLY A 271 14.19 34.82 -2.69
C GLY A 271 15.60 34.28 -2.39
N PHE A 272 16.09 33.28 -3.11
CA PHE A 272 17.45 32.75 -3.00
C PHE A 272 18.29 33.06 -4.24
N SER A 273 19.59 33.31 -4.05
CA SER A 273 20.59 33.38 -5.12
C SER A 273 21.33 32.05 -5.23
N LEU A 274 20.63 31.01 -5.69
CA LEU A 274 21.14 29.65 -5.86
C LEU A 274 21.00 29.20 -7.31
N PRO A 275 21.78 28.19 -7.75
CA PRO A 275 21.62 27.62 -9.08
C PRO A 275 20.22 27.06 -9.33
N ARG A 276 19.76 27.17 -10.58
CA ARG A 276 18.63 26.37 -11.07
C ARG A 276 19.18 25.05 -11.57
N GLN A 277 18.73 23.97 -10.96
CA GLN A 277 19.21 22.63 -11.28
C GLN A 277 18.04 21.68 -11.45
N THR A 278 18.28 20.60 -12.18
CA THR A 278 17.38 19.46 -12.32
C THR A 278 18.10 18.19 -11.90
N GLY A 279 17.35 17.11 -11.72
CA GLY A 279 17.87 15.80 -11.32
C GLY A 279 17.34 15.30 -9.98
N PRO A 280 17.64 14.04 -9.63
CA PRO A 280 16.94 13.29 -8.59
C PRO A 280 17.43 13.52 -7.16
N THR A 281 18.52 14.26 -6.98
CA THR A 281 19.20 14.45 -5.69
C THR A 281 19.30 15.93 -5.32
N GLY A 282 19.34 16.22 -4.02
CA GLY A 282 19.41 17.57 -3.49
C GLY A 282 18.06 18.07 -2.97
N VAL A 283 17.98 19.37 -2.70
CA VAL A 283 16.79 20.01 -2.12
C VAL A 283 16.51 21.32 -2.84
N SER A 284 15.25 21.52 -3.22
CA SER A 284 14.72 22.81 -3.63
C SER A 284 14.36 23.64 -2.41
N VAL A 285 14.74 24.91 -2.40
CA VAL A 285 14.41 25.86 -1.34
C VAL A 285 13.70 27.09 -1.90
N CYS A 286 12.74 27.62 -1.17
CA CYS A 286 11.98 28.78 -1.58
C CYS A 286 11.46 29.59 -0.39
N MET A 287 11.58 30.91 -0.44
CA MET A 287 10.96 31.82 0.52
C MET A 287 9.48 31.98 0.16
N ILE A 288 8.61 31.29 0.90
CA ILE A 288 7.16 31.33 0.71
C ILE A 288 6.44 31.99 1.90
N ASN A 289 5.17 32.37 1.73
CA ASN A 289 4.36 32.95 2.79
C ASN A 289 4.39 32.07 4.05
N GLU A 290 4.71 32.66 5.19
CA GLU A 290 4.78 31.96 6.49
C GLU A 290 3.49 31.20 6.81
N LYS A 291 2.33 31.75 6.45
CA LYS A 291 1.03 31.11 6.69
C LYS A 291 0.88 29.83 5.86
N ASP A 292 1.39 29.82 4.64
CA ASP A 292 1.38 28.65 3.76
C ASP A 292 2.39 27.61 4.25
N ASN A 293 3.60 28.01 4.57
CA ASN A 293 4.62 27.10 5.09
C ASN A 293 4.18 26.44 6.40
N SER A 294 3.51 27.17 7.29
CA SER A 294 2.99 26.62 8.56
C SER A 294 2.00 25.46 8.36
N LYS A 295 1.34 25.38 7.20
CA LYS A 295 0.38 24.29 6.88
C LYS A 295 1.10 22.98 6.61
N GLN A 296 2.33 23.03 6.07
CA GLN A 296 3.14 21.86 5.76
C GLN A 296 3.26 20.94 6.98
N GLY A 297 3.75 21.47 8.10
CA GLY A 297 3.91 20.69 9.34
C GLY A 297 2.61 20.08 9.85
N ARG A 298 1.50 20.82 9.77
CA ARG A 298 0.17 20.34 10.18
C ARG A 298 -0.34 19.20 9.29
N TRP A 299 -0.20 19.32 7.97
CA TRP A 299 -0.61 18.29 7.03
C TRP A 299 0.25 17.03 7.16
N HIS A 300 1.57 17.20 7.34
CA HIS A 300 2.45 16.08 7.66
C HIS A 300 2.03 15.36 8.94
N GLN A 301 1.80 16.09 10.04
CA GLN A 301 1.36 15.46 11.29
C GLN A 301 0.03 14.72 11.13
N ARG A 302 -0.96 15.35 10.48
CA ARG A 302 -2.27 14.76 10.21
C ARG A 302 -2.14 13.47 9.39
N ASP A 303 -1.47 13.54 8.25
CA ASP A 303 -1.42 12.43 7.30
C ASP A 303 -0.48 11.32 7.77
N TYR A 304 0.62 11.66 8.44
CA TYR A 304 1.46 10.65 9.10
C TYR A 304 0.72 9.93 10.23
N SER A 305 -0.10 10.64 11.00
CA SER A 305 -0.94 10.02 12.03
C SER A 305 -2.00 9.11 11.41
N HIS A 306 -2.75 9.64 10.44
CA HIS A 306 -3.83 8.93 9.77
C HIS A 306 -3.36 7.69 9.00
N TRP A 307 -2.28 7.81 8.21
CA TRP A 307 -1.71 6.72 7.42
C TRP A 307 -0.64 5.91 8.15
N ARG A 308 -0.52 6.15 9.47
CA ARG A 308 0.39 5.47 10.38
C ARG A 308 1.82 5.43 9.85
N VAL A 309 2.35 6.52 9.32
CA VAL A 309 3.69 6.55 8.71
C VAL A 309 4.74 6.49 9.81
N LEU A 310 5.53 5.43 9.91
CA LEU A 310 6.63 5.28 10.86
C LEU A 310 7.97 5.71 10.25
N ASP A 311 9.05 5.62 11.02
CA ASP A 311 10.39 5.84 10.48
C ASP A 311 10.69 4.84 9.35
N GLY A 312 11.30 5.31 8.26
CA GLY A 312 11.61 4.51 7.08
C GLY A 312 10.44 4.27 6.13
N ASP A 313 9.20 4.49 6.56
CA ASP A 313 8.02 4.31 5.71
C ASP A 313 8.04 5.21 4.49
N ARG A 314 7.49 4.69 3.39
CA ARG A 314 7.36 5.41 2.14
C ARG A 314 6.18 6.38 2.19
N PHE A 315 6.38 7.60 1.71
CA PHE A 315 5.32 8.59 1.53
C PHE A 315 5.56 9.44 0.29
N PHE A 316 4.53 10.12 -0.22
CA PHE A 316 4.65 11.04 -1.34
C PHE A 316 3.75 12.26 -1.11
N ILE A 317 4.10 13.39 -1.70
CA ILE A 317 3.30 14.62 -1.62
C ILE A 317 2.37 14.68 -2.82
N TRP A 318 1.07 14.64 -2.56
CA TRP A 318 0.03 14.80 -3.58
C TRP A 318 -0.55 16.20 -3.51
N ILE A 319 -0.35 16.98 -4.57
CA ILE A 319 -0.95 18.31 -4.71
C ILE A 319 -2.35 18.15 -5.30
N ARG A 320 -3.35 18.70 -4.62
CA ARG A 320 -4.76 18.72 -5.03
C ARG A 320 -5.25 20.14 -5.26
#